data_AF-A0A7X6YC95-F1
#
_entry.id   AF-A0A7X6YC95-F1
#
_cell.length_a   1.000
_cell.length_b   1.000
_cell.length_c   1.000
_cell.angle_alpha   90.00
_cell.angle_beta   90.00
_cell.angle_gamma   90.00
#
_symmetry.space_group_name_H-M   'P 1'
#
loop_
_entity.id
_entity.type
_entity.pdbx_description
1 polymer ?
#
loop_
_entity_poly.entity_id
_entity_poly.type
_entity_poly.pdbx_seq_one_letter_code
_entity_poly.pdbx_strand_id
1 'polypeptide(L)' 'MTTEGGGKILAVIGGMHLCHADSERLERTVAALEAYDMPYLYPCHCTGEASTAYLRQCFPQAVQPVFAGLKISF' A
#
# COMPACT_ATOMS: atom_id res chain seq x y z
N MET A 1 -10.45 -13.92 9.83
CA MET A 1 -10.53 -13.25 11.14
C MET A 1 -11.49 -12.08 10.95
N THR A 2 -12.75 -12.24 11.33
CA THR A 2 -13.80 -11.22 11.19
C THR A 2 -13.88 -10.43 12.49
N THR A 3 -13.45 -9.17 12.47
CA THR A 3 -13.64 -8.25 13.59
C THR A 3 -15.08 -7.72 13.55
N GLU A 4 -15.88 -8.10 14.54
CA GLU A 4 -17.20 -7.52 14.76
C GLU A 4 -17.04 -6.03 15.08
N GLY A 5 -17.36 -5.17 14.10
CA GLY A 5 -17.35 -3.71 14.23
C GLY A 5 -16.43 -2.94 13.26
N GLY A 6 -15.59 -3.59 12.46
CA GLY A 6 -14.65 -2.90 11.55
C GLY A 6 -14.92 -3.19 10.08
N GLY A 7 -15.37 -2.19 9.32
CA GLY A 7 -15.51 -2.32 7.86
C GLY A 7 -14.19 -2.71 7.18
N LYS A 8 -14.28 -3.29 5.98
CA LYS A 8 -13.09 -3.59 5.15
C LYS A 8 -12.31 -2.30 4.88
N ILE A 9 -10.98 -2.41 4.86
CA ILE A 9 -10.12 -1.29 4.47
C ILE A 9 -10.30 -1.06 2.96
N LEU A 10 -10.85 0.10 2.60
CA LEU A 10 -11.06 0.46 1.19
C LEU A 10 -9.75 0.90 0.52
N ALA A 11 -8.96 1.72 1.21
CA ALA A 11 -7.74 2.29 0.65
C ALA A 11 -6.68 2.53 1.72
N VAL A 12 -5.42 2.33 1.36
CA VAL A 12 -4.25 2.76 2.15
C VAL A 12 -3.53 3.86 1.39
N ILE A 13 -3.43 5.05 1.99
CA ILE A 13 -2.89 6.26 1.34
C ILE A 13 -1.82 6.87 2.23
N GLY A 14 -0.61 7.05 1.70
CA GLY A 14 0.45 7.77 2.39
C GLY A 14 1.85 7.15 2.24
N GLY A 15 2.80 7.72 2.97
CA GLY A 15 4.16 7.23 3.01
C GLY A 15 4.34 6.10 4.02
N MET A 16 4.91 4.98 3.58
CA MET A 16 5.13 3.78 4.40
C MET A 16 6.57 3.65 4.92
N HIS A 17 7.43 4.63 4.56
CA HIS A 17 8.83 4.67 4.96
C HIS A 17 9.63 3.41 4.58
N LEU A 18 9.38 2.90 3.36
CA LEU A 18 9.98 1.67 2.83
C LEU A 18 11.19 1.92 1.92
N CYS A 19 11.61 3.17 1.71
CA CYS A 19 12.69 3.49 0.78
C CYS A 19 14.05 2.87 1.14
N HIS A 20 14.25 2.56 2.42
CA HIS A 20 15.43 1.87 2.94
C HIS A 20 15.07 0.58 3.69
N ALA A 21 13.89 0.02 3.45
CA ALA A 21 13.52 -1.27 4.03
C ALA A 21 14.38 -2.39 3.43
N ASP A 22 14.80 -3.32 4.27
CA ASP A 22 15.34 -4.60 3.81
C ASP A 22 14.23 -5.48 3.23
N SER A 23 14.62 -6.60 2.64
CA SER A 23 13.69 -7.56 2.01
C SER A 23 12.70 -8.13 3.02
N GLU A 24 13.16 -8.48 4.23
CA GLU A 24 12.28 -9.04 5.28
C GLU A 24 11.17 -8.07 5.65
N ARG A 25 11.50 -6.80 5.89
CA ARG A 25 10.51 -5.77 6.21
C ARG A 25 9.55 -5.53 5.05
N LEU A 26 10.04 -5.57 3.81
CA LEU A 26 9.23 -5.36 2.62
C LEU A 26 8.24 -6.51 2.40
N GLU A 27 8.70 -7.76 2.54
CA GLU A 27 7.87 -8.97 2.45
C GLU A 27 6.80 -9.02 3.54
N ARG A 28 7.18 -8.71 4.79
CA ARG A 28 6.22 -8.65 5.91
C ARG A 28 5.16 -7.58 5.71
N THR A 29 5.54 -6.45 5.10
CA THR A 29 4.60 -5.38 4.75
C THR A 29 3.63 -5.83 3.67
N VAL A 30 4.11 -6.53 2.63
CA VAL A 30 3.25 -7.12 1.60
C VAL A 30 2.27 -8.12 2.22
N ALA A 31 2.74 -9.05 3.04
CA ALA A 31 1.85 -10.03 3.68
C ALA A 31 0.77 -9.37 4.55
N ALA A 32 1.11 -8.30 5.27
CA ALA A 32 0.15 -7.53 6.06
C ALA A 32 -0.86 -6.79 5.18
N LEU A 33 -0.41 -6.18 4.09
CA LEU A 33 -1.28 -5.49 3.13
C LEU A 33 -2.24 -6.47 2.44
N GLU A 34 -1.76 -7.65 2.05
CA GLU A 34 -2.59 -8.69 1.44
C GLU A 34 -3.73 -9.14 2.36
N ALA A 35 -3.46 -9.26 3.67
CA ALA A 35 -4.47 -9.64 4.66
C ALA A 35 -5.62 -8.62 4.81
N TYR A 36 -5.43 -7.37 4.36
CA TYR A 36 -6.45 -6.34 4.39
C TYR A 36 -7.42 -6.36 3.20
N ASP A 37 -7.11 -7.13 2.13
CA ASP A 37 -7.96 -7.26 0.94
C ASP A 37 -8.44 -5.89 0.39
N MET A 38 -7.53 -4.90 0.36
CA MET A 38 -7.85 -3.54 -0.04
C MET A 38 -7.78 -3.37 -1.56
N PRO A 39 -8.81 -2.76 -2.19
CA PRO A 39 -8.80 -2.52 -3.63
C PRO A 39 -7.88 -1.36 -4.05
N TYR A 40 -7.47 -0.47 -3.14
CA TYR A 40 -6.64 0.69 -3.50
C TYR A 40 -5.44 0.90 -2.57
N LEU A 41 -4.27 1.13 -3.17
CA LEU A 41 -3.02 1.39 -2.49
C LEU A 41 -2.32 2.59 -3.14
N TYR A 42 -2.02 3.63 -2.37
CA TYR A 42 -1.40 4.88 -2.84
C TYR A 42 -0.08 5.12 -2.08
N PRO A 43 1.02 4.47 -2.47
CA PRO A 43 2.31 4.61 -1.78
C PRO A 43 2.98 5.93 -2.16
N CYS A 44 3.21 6.79 -1.17
CA CYS A 44 3.69 8.16 -1.38
C CYS A 44 5.13 8.38 -0.89
N HIS A 45 5.81 9.36 -1.50
CA HIS A 45 7.03 10.01 -1.00
C HIS A 45 8.08 9.05 -0.40
N CYS A 46 8.11 8.90 0.93
CA CYS A 46 9.09 8.10 1.66
C CYS A 46 8.94 6.58 1.49
N THR A 47 7.92 6.11 0.77
CA THR A 47 7.89 4.70 0.33
C THR A 47 9.04 4.39 -0.62
N GLY A 48 9.48 5.36 -1.44
CA GLY A 48 10.56 5.18 -2.40
C GLY A 48 10.15 4.43 -3.67
N GLU A 49 10.85 4.70 -4.77
CA GLU A 49 10.48 4.19 -6.10
C GLU A 49 10.64 2.67 -6.22
N ALA A 50 11.77 2.12 -5.72
CA ALA A 50 12.02 0.69 -5.76
C ALA A 50 10.96 -0.12 -4.99
N SER A 51 10.64 0.30 -3.76
CA SER A 51 9.61 -0.34 -2.95
C SER A 51 8.21 -0.14 -3.53
N THR A 52 7.93 1.01 -4.15
CA THR A 52 6.68 1.22 -4.90
C THR A 52 6.57 0.30 -6.10
N ALA A 53 7.65 0.07 -6.84
CA ALA A 53 7.69 -0.87 -7.96
C ALA A 53 7.48 -2.31 -7.48
N TYR A 54 8.09 -2.70 -6.35
CA TYR A 54 7.85 -4.00 -5.74
C TYR A 54 6.39 -4.17 -5.30
N LEU A 55 5.82 -3.17 -4.63
CA LEU A 55 4.39 -3.18 -4.27
C LEU A 55 3.49 -3.29 -5.50
N ARG A 56 3.85 -2.67 -6.64
CA ARG A 56 3.12 -2.83 -7.92
C ARG A 56 3.21 -4.23 -8.48
N GLN A 57 4.32 -4.94 -8.30
CA GLN A 57 4.44 -6.34 -8.72
C GLN A 57 3.55 -7.26 -7.88
N CYS A 58 3.49 -7.03 -6.57
CA CYS A 58 2.65 -7.80 -5.66
C CYS A 58 1.15 -7.47 -5.80
N PHE A 59 0.82 -6.19 -6.04
CA PHE A 59 -0.56 -5.68 -6.08
C PHE A 59 -0.84 -4.87 -7.35
N PRO A 60 -0.80 -5.50 -8.55
CA PRO A 60 -0.84 -4.79 -9.83
C PRO A 60 -2.16 -4.03 -10.08
N GLN A 61 -3.26 -4.48 -9.47
CA GLN A 61 -4.57 -3.84 -9.62
C GLN A 61 -4.85 -2.79 -8.52
N ALA A 62 -4.19 -2.89 -7.36
CA ALA A 62 -4.46 -2.01 -6.24
C ALA A 62 -3.58 -0.75 -6.26
N VAL A 63 -2.32 -0.86 -6.68
CA VAL A 63 -1.39 0.29 -6.62
C VAL A 63 -1.74 1.35 -7.65
N GLN A 64 -2.04 2.54 -7.15
CA GLN A 64 -2.34 3.72 -7.94
C GLN A 64 -1.14 4.69 -7.96
N PRO A 65 -0.94 5.44 -9.06
CA PRO A 65 0.05 6.52 -9.09
C PRO A 65 -0.35 7.66 -8.14
N VAL A 66 0.66 8.32 -7.55
CA VAL A 66 0.47 9.47 -6.65
C VAL A 66 1.36 10.63 -7.07
N PHE A 67 0.84 11.85 -6.91
CA PHE A 67 1.54 13.09 -7.21
C PHE A 67 0.88 14.26 -6.46
N ALA A 68 1.61 15.36 -6.31
CA ALA A 68 1.08 16.56 -5.67
C ALA A 68 -0.15 17.09 -6.45
N GLY A 69 -1.23 17.41 -5.74
CA GLY A 69 -2.48 17.86 -6.34
C GLY A 69 -3.41 16.74 -6.82
N LEU A 70 -3.05 15.46 -6.62
CA LEU A 70 -3.96 14.33 -6.83
C LEU A 70 -5.23 14.50 -5.97
N LYS A 71 -6.40 14.36 -6.59
CA LYS A 71 -7.70 14.29 -5.93
C LYS A 71 -8.26 12.88 -6.08
N ILE A 72 -8.74 12.30 -4.98
CA ILE A 72 -9.31 10.95 -4.92
C ILE A 72 -10.73 11.07 -4.37
N SER A 73 -11.66 10.28 -4.88
CA SER A 73 -13.05 10.22 -4.41
C SER A 73 -13.50 8.77 -4.38
N PHE A 74 -14.31 8.42 -3.39
CA PHE A 74 -14.85 7.08 -3.15
C PHE A 74 -16.37 7.17 -2.99
#